data_AF-A0A537SDZ2-F1
#
_entry.id   AF-A0A537SDZ2-F1
#
_cell.length_a   1.000
_cell.length_b   1.000
_cell.length_c   1.000
_cell.angle_alpha   90.00
_cell.angle_beta   90.00
_cell.angle_gamma   90.00
#
_symmetry.space_group_name_H-M   'P 1'
#
loop_
_entity.id
_entity.type
_entity.pdbx_description
1 polymer ?
#
loop_
_entity_poly.entity_id
_entity_poly.type
_entity_poly.pdbx_seq_one_letter_code
_entity_poly.pdbx_strand_id
1 'polypeptide(L)' 'GPSPVLLDDLIRMAGTSPATVRTVLLELELAGRLERHGGGLVSFI' A
#
# COMPACT_ATOMS: atom_id res chain seq x y z
N GLY A 1 11.69 4.14 11.36
CA GLY A 1 10.44 3.42 11.06
C GLY A 1 10.11 3.57 9.59
N PRO A 2 9.32 2.67 9.00
CA PRO A 2 8.85 2.80 7.63
C PRO A 2 8.11 4.13 7.45
N SER A 3 8.42 4.87 6.38
CA SER A 3 7.74 6.13 6.07
C SER A 3 6.43 5.81 5.34
N PRO A 4 5.29 6.40 5.74
CA PRO A 4 4.05 6.30 4.98
C PRO A 4 4.23 6.81 3.55
N VAL A 5 3.64 6.12 2.58
CA VAL A 5 3.66 6.47 1.15
C VAL A 5 2.23 6.55 0.64
N LEU A 6 1.96 7.48 -0.28
CA LEU A 6 0.64 7.58 -0.92
C LEU A 6 0.37 6.35 -1.77
N LEU A 7 -0.83 5.78 -1.62
CA LEU A 7 -1.31 4.67 -2.44
C LEU A 7 -1.24 5.00 -3.94
N ASP A 8 -1.59 6.23 -4.32
CA ASP A 8 -1.58 6.65 -5.71
C ASP A 8 -0.15 6.73 -6.29
N ASP A 9 0.83 7.12 -5.47
CA ASP A 9 2.24 7.07 -5.87
C ASP A 9 2.74 5.64 -6.02
N LEU A 10 2.34 4.73 -5.12
CA LEU A 10 2.66 3.31 -5.26
C LEU A 10 2.07 2.72 -6.55
N ILE A 11 0.81 3.06 -6.87
CA ILE A 11 0.16 2.64 -8.11
C ILE A 11 0.93 3.16 -9.33
N ARG A 12 1.32 4.44 -9.32
CA ARG A 12 2.07 5.07 -10.40
C ARG A 12 3.46 4.46 -10.59
N MET A 13 4.16 4.12 -9.50
CA MET A 13 5.50 3.52 -9.55
C MET A 13 5.50 2.03 -9.91
N ALA A 14 4.47 1.29 -9.50
CA ALA A 14 4.42 -0.16 -9.68
C ALA A 14 4.26 -0.61 -11.15
N GLY A 15 3.84 0.28 -12.05
CA GLY A 15 3.71 -0.01 -13.49
C GLY A 15 2.71 -1.13 -13.80
N THR A 16 1.82 -1.45 -12.86
CA THR A 16 0.79 -2.49 -12.98
C THR A 16 -0.60 -1.90 -12.73
N SER A 17 -1.64 -2.72 -12.90
CA SER A 17 -3.01 -2.27 -12.70
C SER A 17 -3.25 -1.82 -11.24
N PRO A 18 -4.04 -0.75 -11.01
CA PRO A 18 -4.44 -0.35 -9.66
C PRO A 18 -5.12 -1.47 -8.87
N ALA A 19 -5.84 -2.37 -9.55
CA ALA A 19 -6.47 -3.54 -8.93
C ALA A 19 -5.41 -4.49 -8.34
N THR A 20 -4.37 -4.82 -9.12
CA THR A 20 -3.25 -5.66 -8.66
C THR A 20 -2.57 -5.07 -7.43
N VAL A 21 -2.27 -3.77 -7.44
CA VAL A 21 -1.65 -3.10 -6.28
C VAL A 21 -2.54 -3.20 -5.06
N ARG A 22 -3.84 -2.92 -5.19
CA ARG A 22 -4.79 -2.99 -4.08
C ARG A 22 -4.93 -4.41 -3.52
N THR A 23 -4.90 -5.43 -4.37
CA THR A 23 -4.91 -6.84 -3.94
C THR A 23 -3.68 -7.17 -3.12
N VAL A 24 -2.48 -6.83 -3.59
CA VAL A 24 -1.23 -7.11 -2.86
C VAL A 24 -1.19 -6.37 -1.52
N LEU A 25 -1.63 -5.10 -1.47
CA LEU A 25 -1.67 -4.36 -0.22
C LEU A 25 -2.69 -4.95 0.77
N LEU A 26 -3.84 -5.45 0.28
CA LEU A 26 -4.81 -6.16 1.11
C LEU A 26 -4.22 -7.46 1.67
N GLU A 27 -3.49 -8.24 0.87
CA GLU A 27 -2.83 -9.46 1.35
C GLU A 27 -1.78 -9.16 2.43
N LEU A 28 -1.00 -8.09 2.26
CA LEU A 28 -0.02 -7.66 3.25
C LEU A 28 -0.67 -7.15 4.54
N GLU A 29 -1.81 -6.46 4.44
CA GLU A 29 -2.60 -6.00 5.58
C GLU A 29 -3.17 -7.19 6.37
N LEU A 30 -3.75 -8.18 5.67
CA LEU A 30 -4.25 -9.41 6.29
C LEU A 30 -3.12 -10.25 6.93
N ALA A 31 -1.91 -10.19 6.37
CA ALA A 31 -0.72 -10.80 6.95
C ALA A 31 -0.13 -10.03 8.15
N GLY A 32 -0.70 -8.88 8.52
CA GLY A 32 -0.20 -8.04 9.61
C GLY A 32 1.15 -7.40 9.31
N ARG A 33 1.45 -7.15 8.03
CA ARG A 33 2.72 -6.56 7.56
C ARG A 33 2.56 -5.13 7.05
N LEU A 34 1.33 -4.64 6.93
CA LEU A 34 1.00 -3.33 6.37
C LEU A 34 -0.05 -2.65 7.24
N GLU A 35 0.13 -1.34 7.42
CA GLU A 35 -0.81 -0.47 8.10
C GLU A 35 -1.35 0.59 7.13
N ARG A 36 -2.65 0.86 7.21
CA ARG A 36 -3.30 1.96 6.49
C ARG A 36 -3.45 3.16 7.40
N HIS A 37 -3.07 4.30 6.87
CA HIS A 37 -3.19 5.60 7.52
C HIS A 37 -4.31 6.41 6.86
N GLY A 38 -4.71 7.51 7.50
CA GLY A 38 -5.61 8.49 6.90
C GLY A 38 -5.02 9.10 5.62
N GLY A 39 -5.88 9.60 4.72
CA GLY A 39 -5.44 10.29 3.50
C GLY A 39 -4.87 9.38 2.41
N GLY A 40 -5.15 8.07 2.45
CA GLY A 40 -4.67 7.13 1.41
C GLY A 40 -3.19 6.77 1.55
N LEU A 41 -2.61 6.97 2.73
CA LEU A 41 -1.24 6.63 3.05
C LEU A 41 -1.15 5.17 3.55
N VAL A 42 -0.06 4.48 3.21
CA VAL A 42 0.24 3.12 3.68
C VAL A 42 1.69 3.02 4.11
N SER A 43 1.99 2.20 5.12
CA SER A 43 3.36 1.86 5.51
C SER A 43 3.48 0.39 5.86
N PHE A 44 4.69 -0.15 5.80
CA PHE A 44 4.96 -1.42 6.47
C PHE A 44 4.87 -1.27 7.99
N ILE A 45 4.70 -2.38 8.70
CA ILE A 45 4.80 -2.49 10.16
C ILE A 45 6.24 -2.87 10.53
#